data_AF-A0A2V6CSR0-F1
#
_entry.id   AF-A0A2V6CSR0-F1
#
_cell.length_a   1.000
_cell.length_b   1.000
_cell.length_c   1.000
_cell.angle_alpha   90.00
_cell.angle_beta   90.00
_cell.angle_gamma   90.00
#
_symmetry.space_group_name_H-M   'P 1'
#
loop_
_entity.id
_entity.type
_entity.pdbx_description
1 polymer ?
#
loop_
_entity_poly.entity_id
_entity_poly.type
_entity_poly.pdbx_seq_one_letter_code
_entity_poly.pdbx_strand_id
1 'polypeptide(L)'
;SGAPQADLDDQQQRLNVVRQVFGSRKFPSMIAALKQAIAIYADDPEWARVRPPLIELTPEQAQTLAAELKVISFEMELKRKN
;
A
#
# COMPACT_ATOMS: atom_id res chain seq x y z
N SER A 1 -27.10 18.95 -14.56
CA SER A 1 -26.82 17.69 -13.86
C SER A 1 -25.49 17.13 -14.34
N GLY A 2 -24.40 17.26 -13.57
CA GLY A 2 -23.05 16.80 -13.95
C GLY A 2 -22.15 16.37 -12.79
N ALA A 3 -22.70 16.35 -11.57
CA ALA A 3 -21.97 16.02 -10.34
C ALA A 3 -21.57 14.53 -10.16
N PRO A 4 -22.33 13.51 -10.64
CA PRO A 4 -21.98 12.11 -10.37
C PRO A 4 -20.69 11.65 -11.07
N GLN A 5 -20.42 12.17 -12.27
CA GLN A 5 -19.29 11.72 -13.08
C GLN A 5 -17.95 12.23 -12.51
N ALA A 6 -17.92 13.50 -12.07
CA ALA A 6 -16.71 14.10 -11.50
C ALA A 6 -16.27 13.41 -10.20
N ASP A 7 -17.21 13.02 -9.33
CA ASP A 7 -16.90 12.26 -8.10
C ASP A 7 -16.38 10.85 -8.43
N LEU A 8 -16.94 10.19 -9.44
CA LEU A 8 -16.43 8.89 -9.91
C LEU A 8 -15.00 9.01 -10.49
N ASP A 9 -14.73 10.06 -11.26
CA ASP A 9 -13.41 10.31 -11.83
C ASP A 9 -12.38 10.61 -10.73
N ASP A 10 -12.74 11.43 -9.73
CA ASP A 10 -11.89 11.73 -8.57
C ASP A 10 -11.56 10.46 -7.76
N GLN A 11 -12.56 9.60 -7.52
CA GLN A 11 -12.36 8.31 -6.84
C GLN A 11 -11.45 7.39 -7.66
N GLN A 12 -11.65 7.31 -8.98
CA GLN A 12 -10.81 6.50 -9.86
C GLN A 12 -9.36 7.01 -9.90
N GLN A 13 -9.15 8.33 -9.89
CA GLN A 13 -7.81 8.92 -9.81
C GLN A 13 -7.10 8.55 -8.50
N ARG A 14 -7.78 8.62 -7.35
CA ARG A 14 -7.21 8.19 -6.07
C ARG A 14 -6.83 6.72 -6.08
N LEU A 15 -7.69 5.85 -6.63
CA LEU A 15 -7.39 4.42 -6.78
C LEU A 15 -6.17 4.17 -7.68
N ASN A 16 -6.02 4.94 -8.75
CA ASN A 16 -4.88 4.83 -9.65
C ASN A 16 -3.56 5.17 -8.93
N VAL A 17 -3.54 6.21 -8.10
CA VAL A 17 -2.37 6.59 -7.29
C VAL A 17 -1.97 5.46 -6.34
N VAL A 18 -2.93 4.91 -5.60
CA VAL A 18 -2.68 3.76 -4.69
C VAL A 18 -2.12 2.58 -5.47
N ARG A 19 -2.73 2.22 -6.62
CA ARG A 19 -2.25 1.13 -7.47
C ARG A 19 -0.83 1.37 -7.98
N GLN A 20 -0.49 2.60 -8.33
CA GLN A 20 0.85 2.96 -8.82
C GLN A 20 1.92 2.79 -7.74
N VAL A 21 1.65 3.20 -6.50
CA VAL A 21 2.58 2.99 -5.38
C VAL A 21 2.85 1.50 -5.18
N PHE A 22 1.80 0.69 -4.97
CA PHE A 22 1.98 -0.74 -4.73
C PHE A 22 2.51 -1.52 -5.93
N GLY A 23 2.22 -1.08 -7.16
CA GLY A 23 2.72 -1.67 -8.41
C GLY A 23 4.09 -1.17 -8.85
N SER A 24 4.74 -0.32 -8.05
CA SER A 24 6.04 0.29 -8.38
C SER A 24 7.15 -0.74 -8.55
N ARG A 25 7.97 -0.58 -9.60
CA ARG A 25 9.15 -1.42 -9.85
C ARG A 25 10.27 -1.27 -8.81
N LYS A 26 10.11 -0.35 -7.85
CA LYS A 26 11.00 -0.21 -6.69
C LYS A 26 10.88 -1.40 -5.73
N PHE A 27 9.77 -2.13 -5.78
CA PHE A 27 9.47 -3.27 -4.90
C PHE A 27 9.58 -4.60 -5.66
N PRO A 28 9.95 -5.70 -4.98
CA PRO A 28 10.10 -7.00 -5.62
C PRO A 28 8.78 -7.55 -6.18
N SER A 29 7.65 -7.23 -5.53
CA SER A 29 6.31 -7.52 -6.05
C SER A 29 5.26 -6.65 -5.35
N MET A 30 4.10 -6.49 -5.99
CA MET A 30 2.94 -5.83 -5.39
C MET A 30 2.47 -6.53 -4.11
N ILE A 31 2.53 -7.86 -4.08
CA ILE A 31 2.13 -8.65 -2.90
C ILE A 31 3.04 -8.33 -1.71
N ALA A 32 4.36 -8.25 -1.93
CA ALA A 32 5.31 -7.91 -0.88
C ALA A 32 5.08 -6.49 -0.36
N ALA A 33 4.81 -5.52 -1.24
CA ALA A 33 4.51 -4.15 -0.85
C ALA A 33 3.20 -4.05 -0.02
N LEU A 34 2.14 -4.75 -0.44
CA LEU A 34 0.88 -4.81 0.31
C LEU A 34 1.08 -5.39 1.71
N LYS A 35 1.80 -6.50 1.81
CA LYS A 35 2.10 -7.14 3.09
C LYS A 35 2.96 -6.27 4.00
N GLN A 36 3.94 -5.56 3.43
CA GLN A 36 4.73 -4.58 4.17
C GLN A 36 3.88 -3.41 4.67
N ALA A 37 2.91 -2.92 3.89
CA ALA A 37 1.99 -1.88 4.37
C ALA A 37 1.17 -2.38 5.55
N ILE A 38 0.63 -3.60 5.50
CA ILE A 38 -0.08 -4.17 6.66
C ILE A 38 0.84 -4.20 7.89
N ALA A 39 2.09 -4.64 7.74
CA ALA A 39 3.06 -4.65 8.83
C ALA A 39 3.29 -3.25 9.44
N ILE A 40 3.37 -2.20 8.61
CA ILE A 40 3.52 -0.81 9.05
C ILE A 40 2.29 -0.33 9.84
N TYR A 41 1.08 -0.50 9.30
CA TYR A 41 -0.13 0.04 9.94
C TYR A 41 -0.62 -0.81 11.12
N ALA A 42 -0.29 -2.11 11.14
CA ALA A 42 -0.61 -3.00 12.24
C ALA A 42 0.41 -2.98 13.39
N ASP A 43 1.57 -2.33 13.18
CA ASP A 43 2.74 -2.42 14.05
C ASP A 43 3.13 -3.88 14.33
N ASP A 44 3.04 -4.74 13.30
CA ASP A 44 3.27 -6.18 13.40
C ASP A 44 4.21 -6.64 12.26
N PRO A 45 5.52 -6.80 12.53
CA PRO A 45 6.50 -7.14 11.51
C PRO A 45 6.28 -8.53 10.90
N GLU A 46 5.59 -9.46 11.56
CA GLU A 46 5.33 -10.80 11.02
C GLU A 46 4.44 -10.74 9.76
N TRP A 47 3.65 -9.68 9.60
CA TRP A 47 2.87 -9.46 8.37
C TRP A 47 3.73 -9.24 7.14
N ALA A 48 4.96 -8.75 7.26
CA ALA A 48 5.85 -8.54 6.13
C ALA A 48 6.33 -9.87 5.50
N ARG A 49 6.31 -10.97 6.26
CA ARG A 49 6.83 -12.26 5.81
C ARG A 49 6.09 -12.81 4.61
N VAL A 50 6.78 -13.12 3.51
CA VAL A 50 6.15 -13.73 2.32
C VAL A 50 6.61 -15.17 2.13
N ARG A 51 5.76 -16.01 1.53
CA ARG A 51 6.16 -17.39 1.22
C ARG A 51 7.01 -17.41 -0.07
N PRO A 52 8.07 -18.24 -0.15
CA PRO A 52 8.79 -18.46 -1.41
C PRO A 52 7.84 -18.88 -2.55
N PRO A 53 8.06 -18.44 -3.80
CA PRO A 53 9.26 -17.75 -4.31
C PRO A 53 9.22 -16.22 -4.17
N LEU A 54 8.24 -15.66 -3.45
CA LEU A 54 8.18 -14.21 -3.23
C LEU A 54 9.34 -13.77 -2.33
N ILE A 55 9.83 -12.56 -2.57
CA ILE A 55 10.91 -11.93 -1.81
C ILE A 55 10.31 -10.76 -1.01
N GLU A 56 10.70 -10.67 0.26
CA GLU A 56 10.32 -9.59 1.16
C GLU A 56 10.98 -8.27 0.73
N LEU A 57 10.45 -7.13 1.21
CA LEU A 57 11.10 -5.85 0.97
C LEU A 57 12.38 -5.75 1.80
N THR A 58 13.43 -5.16 1.22
CA THR A 58 14.60 -4.75 2.01
C THR A 58 14.23 -3.62 2.97
N PRO A 59 15.03 -3.36 4.03
CA PRO A 59 14.76 -2.23 4.93
C PRO A 59 14.69 -0.87 4.21
N GLU A 60 15.48 -0.68 3.16
CA GLU A 60 15.45 0.54 2.33
C GLU A 60 14.16 0.65 1.50
N GLN A 61 13.69 -0.48 0.94
CA GLN A 61 12.41 -0.54 0.24
C GLN A 61 11.23 -0.31 1.18
N ALA A 62 11.28 -0.86 2.40
CA ALA A 62 10.25 -0.64 3.41
C ALA A 62 10.15 0.84 3.83
N GLN A 63 11.30 1.50 4.03
CA GLN A 63 11.35 2.96 4.30
C GLN A 63 10.82 3.77 3.12
N THR A 64 11.18 3.38 1.89
CA THR A 64 10.67 4.01 0.66
C THR A 64 9.16 3.90 0.58
N LEU A 65 8.61 2.71 0.83
CA LEU A 65 7.16 2.48 0.84
C LEU A 65 6.47 3.33 1.91
N ALA A 66 7.00 3.37 3.14
CA ALA A 66 6.43 4.20 4.20
C ALA A 66 6.38 5.68 3.82
N ALA A 67 7.44 6.20 3.19
CA ALA A 67 7.47 7.57 2.70
C ALA A 67 6.44 7.82 1.57
N GLU A 68 6.32 6.91 0.61
CA GLU A 68 5.34 7.02 -0.48
C GLU A 68 3.89 6.97 0.04
N LEU A 69 3.59 6.08 0.98
CA LEU A 69 2.26 5.99 1.63
C LEU A 69 1.91 7.28 2.39
N LYS A 70 2.89 7.90 3.06
CA LYS A 70 2.71 9.21 3.70
C LYS A 70 2.42 10.31 2.69
N VAL A 71 3.14 10.34 1.56
CA VAL A 71 2.94 11.35 0.49
C VAL A 71 1.52 11.29 -0.07
N ILE A 72 0.97 10.09 -0.26
CA ILE A 72 -0.39 9.92 -0.78
C ILE A 72 -1.47 9.96 0.30
N SER A 73 -1.11 10.27 1.55
CA SER A 73 -2.00 10.26 2.72
C SER A 73 -2.79 8.94 2.83
N PHE A 74 -2.13 7.81 2.55
CA PHE A 74 -2.76 6.50 2.67
C PHE A 74 -3.03 6.19 4.14
N GLU A 75 -4.20 5.63 4.41
CA GLU A 75 -4.60 5.17 5.73
C GLU A 75 -5.19 3.76 5.62
N MET A 76 -4.98 2.95 6.65
CA MET A 76 -5.52 1.59 6.73
C MET A 76 -6.30 1.44 8.03
N GLU A 77 -7.63 1.27 7.92
CA GLU A 77 -8.46 0.97 9.09
C GLU A 77 -8.32 -0.52 9.44
N LEU A 78 -7.60 -0.80 10.52
CA LEU A 78 -7.45 -2.15 11.04
C LEU A 78 -8.48 -2.39 12.14
N LYS A 79 -9.43 -3.29 11.87
CA LYS A 79 -10.35 -3.78 12.90
C LYS A 79 -9.59 -4.74 13.81
N ARG A 80 -9.16 -4.26 14.98
CA ARG A 80 -8.65 -5.15 16.03
C ARG A 80 -9.77 -6.09 16.46
N LYS A 81 -9.49 -7.39 16.54
CA LYS A 81 -10.39 -8.34 17.20
C LYS A 81 -10.38 -8.02 18.70
N ASN A 82 -11.54 -7.64 19.22
CA ASN A 82 -11.81 -7.59 20.66
C ASN A 82 -11.75 -8.98 21.26
#